data_AF-A0A351DW24-F1
#
_entry.id   AF-A0A351DW24-F1
#
_cell.length_a   1.000
_cell.length_b   1.000
_cell.length_c   1.000
_cell.angle_alpha   90.00
_cell.angle_beta   90.00
_cell.angle_gamma   90.00
#
_symmetry.space_group_name_H-M   'P 1'
#
loop_
_entity.id
_entity.type
_entity.pdbx_description
1 polymer ?
#
loop_
_entity_poly.entity_id
_entity_poly.type
_entity_poly.pdbx_seq_one_letter_code
_entity_poly.pdbx_strand_id
1 'polypeptide(L)'
;VDVSNSMLAEDVGMPRIDLAKRTVERLTAAAQSDRLGLVVFAGDAFVQCPLTTDIQAIKLFLKSVDPGMVPTQGTAVGNAVETCMRAFDPNSEASPMIVVMTDGENHEDDVVEACSMAKQAGASVHFLGLGSLEGSPIPQTNARGKASGFKVDEQGNPVVSKLDEGPLTQAAQAGGGTYARASRGFVDISPILAFRDDLETARIATVSYVDFEHLMTPWLVLAMALLLLETLWPRRRIRWTKATALVAAAIGWSVCASAQDDNARLRLIEGTEAFRAAKFANASDAFAKAFESGDEQQAAIAAYNEGCALMFSENGAEAAARFQSALAKSEDPALNARIHYNASLNALMQQDPQTAISHAKESLRQVPDNPDARHNLALAKRMLQQQQNQDQEQNQDGEQNQDGEQNQDGEQNQDGEQNQDGEQNQD
;
A
#
# COMPACT_ATOMS: atom_id res chain seq x y z
N VAL A 1 -17.64 -0.88 12.74
CA VAL A 1 -17.68 -0.21 14.06
C VAL A 1 -18.69 -0.92 14.92
N ASP A 2 -18.27 -1.35 16.10
CA ASP A 2 -19.12 -1.97 17.08
C ASP A 2 -20.07 -0.91 17.69
N VAL A 3 -21.36 -1.24 17.75
CA VAL A 3 -22.43 -0.43 18.32
C VAL A 3 -23.20 -1.22 19.39
N SER A 4 -22.60 -2.25 19.97
CA SER A 4 -23.16 -2.94 21.13
C SER A 4 -23.23 -2.02 22.36
N ASN A 5 -24.05 -2.39 23.33
CA ASN A 5 -24.21 -1.60 24.56
C ASN A 5 -22.91 -1.42 25.36
N SER A 6 -21.94 -2.35 25.26
CA SER A 6 -20.66 -2.25 25.96
C SER A 6 -19.82 -1.06 25.49
N MET A 7 -20.05 -0.60 24.26
CA MET A 7 -19.42 0.59 23.69
C MET A 7 -19.85 1.92 24.35
N LEU A 8 -20.82 1.90 25.27
CA LEU A 8 -21.18 3.05 26.12
C LEU A 8 -20.25 3.20 27.34
N ALA A 9 -19.44 2.20 27.66
CA ALA A 9 -18.50 2.30 28.78
C ALA A 9 -17.48 3.44 28.58
N GLU A 10 -17.09 4.09 29.67
CA GLU A 10 -16.29 5.33 29.67
C GLU A 10 -14.84 5.13 30.19
N ASP A 11 -14.33 3.89 30.18
CA ASP A 11 -13.02 3.53 30.73
C ASP A 11 -11.81 4.06 29.95
N VAL A 12 -12.04 4.53 28.73
CA VAL A 12 -11.03 5.19 27.89
C VAL A 12 -11.07 6.71 28.03
N GLY A 13 -11.67 7.26 29.09
CA GLY A 13 -11.77 8.71 29.34
C GLY A 13 -12.90 9.43 28.60
N MET A 14 -13.63 8.69 27.76
CA MET A 14 -14.88 9.06 27.10
C MET A 14 -15.62 7.78 26.70
N PRO A 15 -16.90 7.82 26.27
CA PRO A 15 -17.58 6.63 25.76
C PRO A 15 -16.78 5.98 24.62
N ARG A 16 -16.59 4.65 24.67
CA ARG A 16 -15.83 3.91 23.64
C ARG A 16 -16.36 4.19 22.22
N ILE A 17 -17.68 4.29 22.04
CA ILE A 17 -18.31 4.63 20.76
C ILE A 17 -17.91 6.03 20.24
N ASP A 18 -17.74 7.00 21.12
CA ASP A 18 -17.32 8.35 20.72
C ASP A 18 -15.83 8.37 20.36
N LEU A 19 -15.01 7.58 21.06
CA LEU A 19 -13.63 7.35 20.67
C LEU A 19 -13.55 6.66 19.29
N ALA A 20 -14.41 5.68 19.03
CA ALA A 20 -14.52 5.04 17.72
C ALA A 20 -14.85 6.06 16.62
N LYS A 21 -15.88 6.90 16.82
CA LYS A 21 -16.26 7.96 15.87
C LYS A 21 -15.11 8.93 15.60
N ARG A 22 -14.43 9.43 16.64
CA ARG A 22 -13.25 10.30 16.49
C ARG A 22 -12.13 9.61 15.71
N THR A 23 -11.94 8.32 15.93
CA THR A 23 -10.92 7.53 15.23
C THR A 23 -11.29 7.34 13.75
N VAL A 24 -12.56 7.08 13.43
CA VAL A 24 -13.06 7.07 12.05
C VAL A 24 -12.83 8.43 11.38
N GLU A 25 -13.13 9.54 12.04
CA GLU A 25 -12.89 10.88 11.49
C GLU A 25 -11.40 11.10 11.16
N ARG A 26 -10.49 10.67 12.04
CA ARG A 26 -9.04 10.74 11.80
C ARG A 26 -8.60 9.87 10.63
N LEU A 27 -9.11 8.64 10.53
CA LEU A 27 -8.83 7.75 9.39
C LEU A 27 -9.33 8.36 8.08
N THR A 28 -10.56 8.88 8.05
CA THR A 28 -11.12 9.51 6.84
C THR A 28 -10.34 10.75 6.41
N ALA A 29 -9.76 11.51 7.35
CA ALA A 29 -8.94 12.67 7.03
C ALA A 29 -7.60 12.30 6.37
N ALA A 30 -7.04 11.13 6.71
CA ALA A 30 -5.81 10.60 6.13
C ALA A 30 -6.02 9.94 4.76
N ALA A 31 -7.24 9.48 4.46
CA ALA A 31 -7.58 8.63 3.32
C ALA A 31 -8.22 9.39 2.14
N GLN A 32 -7.65 10.55 1.76
CA GLN A 32 -8.27 11.48 0.80
C GLN A 32 -8.50 10.94 -0.62
N SER A 33 -7.80 9.88 -1.02
CA SER A 33 -7.91 9.26 -2.34
C SER A 33 -8.63 7.91 -2.32
N ASP A 34 -8.96 7.40 -1.13
CA ASP A 34 -9.48 6.05 -0.94
C ASP A 34 -11.01 6.02 -0.99
N ARG A 35 -11.57 4.88 -1.41
CA ARG A 35 -12.99 4.61 -1.22
C ARG A 35 -13.19 4.01 0.15
N LEU A 36 -13.99 4.68 0.97
CA LEU A 36 -14.25 4.30 2.35
C LEU A 36 -15.73 3.94 2.50
N GLY A 37 -15.99 2.90 3.28
CA GLY A 37 -17.32 2.43 3.64
C GLY A 37 -17.44 2.37 5.15
N LEU A 38 -18.67 2.38 5.66
CA LEU A 38 -18.95 2.26 7.08
C LEU A 38 -19.92 1.11 7.30
N VAL A 39 -19.46 0.10 8.03
CA VAL A 39 -20.30 -1.00 8.54
C VAL A 39 -20.45 -0.83 10.04
N VAL A 40 -21.68 -0.96 10.52
CA VAL A 40 -22.00 -0.99 11.96
C VAL A 40 -22.44 -2.39 12.33
N PHE A 41 -22.10 -2.84 13.53
CA PHE A 41 -22.48 -4.17 13.98
C PHE A 41 -22.73 -4.25 15.49
N ALA A 42 -23.61 -5.15 15.88
CA ALA A 42 -23.76 -5.65 17.25
C ALA A 42 -23.98 -7.18 17.12
N GLY A 43 -25.16 -7.72 17.44
CA GLY A 43 -25.49 -9.13 17.13
C GLY A 43 -25.67 -9.40 15.62
N ASP A 44 -26.02 -8.37 14.85
CA ASP A 44 -26.07 -8.36 13.38
C ASP A 44 -25.18 -7.25 12.81
N ALA A 45 -24.82 -7.33 11.52
CA ALA A 45 -23.99 -6.34 10.83
C ALA A 45 -24.70 -5.72 9.61
N PHE A 46 -24.55 -4.40 9.42
CA PHE A 46 -25.20 -3.65 8.34
C PHE A 46 -24.25 -2.61 7.72
N VAL A 47 -24.35 -2.45 6.40
CA VAL A 47 -23.67 -1.37 5.68
C VAL A 47 -24.40 -0.06 5.95
N GLN A 48 -23.82 0.79 6.80
CA GLN A 48 -24.33 2.12 7.13
C GLN A 48 -24.00 3.14 6.04
N CYS A 49 -22.81 3.04 5.44
CA CYS A 49 -22.40 3.83 4.29
C CYS A 49 -21.73 2.90 3.27
N PRO A 50 -22.25 2.81 2.03
CA PRO A 50 -21.55 2.14 0.94
C PRO A 50 -20.18 2.78 0.67
N LEU A 51 -19.31 2.05 -0.02
CA LEU A 51 -18.00 2.55 -0.44
C LEU A 51 -18.15 3.83 -1.29
N THR A 52 -17.52 4.91 -0.84
CA THR A 52 -17.55 6.22 -1.51
C THR A 52 -16.23 6.95 -1.30
N THR A 53 -15.88 7.85 -2.22
CA THR A 53 -14.80 8.84 -2.03
C THR A 53 -15.28 10.10 -1.31
N ASP A 54 -16.59 10.23 -1.07
CA ASP A 54 -17.18 11.38 -0.38
C ASP A 54 -17.02 11.26 1.14
N ILE A 55 -15.98 11.91 1.67
CA ILE A 55 -15.70 12.00 3.11
C ILE A 55 -16.85 12.69 3.87
N GLN A 56 -17.57 13.64 3.26
CA GLN A 56 -18.68 14.33 3.93
C GLN A 56 -19.89 13.41 4.10
N ALA A 57 -20.16 12.54 3.13
CA ALA A 57 -21.19 11.51 3.26
C ALA A 57 -20.89 10.58 4.43
N ILE A 58 -19.64 10.11 4.56
CA ILE A 58 -19.23 9.24 5.66
C ILE A 58 -19.39 9.95 7.01
N LYS A 59 -18.97 11.21 7.12
CA LYS A 59 -19.17 12.02 8.33
C LYS A 59 -20.65 12.20 8.67
N LEU A 60 -21.52 12.36 7.68
CA LEU A 60 -22.96 12.44 7.88
C LEU A 60 -23.51 11.12 8.44
N PHE A 61 -23.17 9.99 7.85
CA PHE A 61 -23.58 8.67 8.32
C PHE A 61 -23.01 8.35 9.72
N LEU A 62 -21.76 8.70 9.98
CA LEU A 62 -21.10 8.48 11.26
C LEU A 62 -21.79 9.21 12.42
N LYS A 63 -22.35 10.41 12.18
CA LYS A 63 -23.12 11.16 13.19
C LYS A 63 -24.40 10.43 13.62
N SER A 64 -24.97 9.60 12.76
CA SER A 64 -26.17 8.81 13.06
C SER A 64 -25.89 7.48 13.78
N VAL A 65 -24.61 7.11 13.93
CA VAL A 65 -24.23 5.87 14.60
C VAL A 65 -24.53 5.96 16.09
N ASP A 66 -25.31 5.03 16.60
CA ASP A 66 -25.70 4.98 18.01
C ASP A 66 -25.88 3.52 18.47
N PRO A 67 -25.57 3.16 19.72
CA PRO A 67 -25.70 1.79 20.21
C PRO A 67 -27.11 1.18 20.11
N GLY A 68 -28.16 2.01 19.99
CA GLY A 68 -29.53 1.56 19.78
C GLY A 68 -29.90 1.26 18.32
N MET A 69 -29.01 1.48 17.36
CA MET A 69 -29.35 1.38 15.93
C MET A 69 -29.48 -0.08 15.43
N VAL A 70 -28.82 -1.02 16.09
CA VAL A 70 -28.91 -2.46 15.77
C VAL A 70 -29.85 -3.13 16.77
N PRO A 71 -31.00 -3.70 16.33
CA PRO A 71 -31.97 -4.31 17.23
C PRO A 71 -31.43 -5.51 17.99
N THR A 72 -30.66 -6.35 17.31
CA THR A 72 -30.06 -7.56 17.87
C THR A 72 -28.80 -7.20 18.64
N GLN A 73 -28.85 -7.37 19.97
CA GLN A 73 -27.71 -7.12 20.84
C GLN A 73 -26.79 -8.34 20.86
N GLY A 74 -25.50 -8.11 21.09
CA GLY A 74 -24.44 -9.11 20.96
C GLY A 74 -23.23 -8.51 20.24
N THR A 75 -22.23 -9.34 19.95
CA THR A 75 -21.00 -8.92 19.28
C THR A 75 -20.62 -9.95 18.22
N ALA A 76 -21.10 -9.76 17.00
CA ALA A 76 -20.89 -10.65 15.85
C ALA A 76 -19.82 -10.07 14.91
N VAL A 77 -18.55 -10.19 15.33
CA VAL A 77 -17.42 -9.59 14.59
C VAL A 77 -17.15 -10.35 13.29
N GLY A 78 -17.29 -11.67 13.28
CA GLY A 78 -17.14 -12.48 12.07
C GLY A 78 -18.16 -12.07 11.00
N ASN A 79 -19.42 -11.94 11.38
CA ASN A 79 -20.48 -11.43 10.50
C ASN A 79 -20.18 -10.02 9.98
N ALA A 80 -19.58 -9.16 10.79
CA ALA A 80 -19.17 -7.82 10.36
C ALA A 80 -18.06 -7.88 9.29
N VAL A 81 -17.06 -8.74 9.47
CA VAL A 81 -15.99 -8.98 8.49
C VAL A 81 -16.58 -9.52 7.18
N GLU A 82 -17.47 -10.50 7.23
CA GLU A 82 -18.16 -11.02 6.05
C GLU A 82 -18.98 -9.95 5.32
N THR A 83 -19.68 -9.10 6.08
CA THR A 83 -20.48 -8.01 5.52
C THR A 83 -19.60 -6.99 4.80
N CYS A 84 -18.44 -6.65 5.37
CA CYS A 84 -17.43 -5.83 4.70
C CYS A 84 -16.94 -6.49 3.41
N MET A 85 -16.64 -7.80 3.45
CA MET A 85 -16.18 -8.55 2.27
C MET A 85 -17.19 -8.51 1.12
N ARG A 86 -18.49 -8.66 1.43
CA ARG A 86 -19.57 -8.56 0.43
C ARG A 86 -19.79 -7.13 -0.09
N ALA A 87 -19.39 -6.12 0.68
CA ALA A 87 -19.54 -4.72 0.30
C ALA A 87 -18.43 -4.24 -0.65
N PHE A 88 -17.30 -4.96 -0.75
CA PHE A 88 -16.25 -4.64 -1.71
C PHE A 88 -16.69 -4.94 -3.16
N ASP A 89 -16.21 -4.12 -4.09
CA ASP A 89 -16.41 -4.33 -5.52
C ASP A 89 -15.38 -5.36 -6.04
N PRO A 90 -15.80 -6.54 -6.52
CA PRO A 90 -14.88 -7.57 -7.00
C PRO A 90 -14.11 -7.17 -8.26
N ASN A 91 -14.57 -6.15 -9.00
CA ASN A 91 -13.87 -5.64 -10.18
C ASN A 91 -12.91 -4.49 -9.84
N SER A 92 -12.85 -4.09 -8.56
CA SER A 92 -11.94 -3.08 -8.09
C SER A 92 -10.52 -3.62 -8.07
N GLU A 93 -9.59 -2.89 -8.65
CA GLU A 93 -8.17 -3.20 -8.51
C GLU A 93 -7.59 -2.80 -7.14
N ALA A 94 -8.29 -1.95 -6.36
CA ALA A 94 -7.82 -1.50 -5.06
C ALA A 94 -7.76 -2.65 -4.04
N SER A 95 -6.69 -2.70 -3.24
CA SER A 95 -6.50 -3.67 -2.17
C SER A 95 -7.55 -3.49 -1.07
N PRO A 96 -8.39 -4.50 -0.76
CA PRO A 96 -9.41 -4.35 0.26
C PRO A 96 -8.78 -4.34 1.66
N MET A 97 -9.14 -3.34 2.46
CA MET A 97 -8.70 -3.21 3.85
C MET A 97 -9.91 -3.05 4.76
N ILE A 98 -9.97 -3.85 5.83
CA ILE A 98 -11.03 -3.80 6.84
C ILE A 98 -10.41 -3.33 8.15
N VAL A 99 -11.00 -2.30 8.76
CA VAL A 99 -10.63 -1.84 10.12
C VAL A 99 -11.83 -2.04 11.05
N VAL A 100 -11.69 -2.97 11.99
CA VAL A 100 -12.70 -3.28 13.01
C VAL A 100 -12.38 -2.51 14.28
N MET A 101 -13.38 -1.83 14.84
CA MET A 101 -13.28 -1.11 16.12
C MET A 101 -14.28 -1.74 17.09
N THR A 102 -13.80 -2.36 18.15
CA THR A 102 -14.62 -3.16 19.10
C THR A 102 -13.90 -3.32 20.44
N ASP A 103 -14.64 -3.62 21.49
CA ASP A 103 -14.09 -4.11 22.77
C ASP A 103 -13.87 -5.63 22.79
N GLY A 104 -14.28 -6.34 21.73
CA GLY A 104 -14.08 -7.77 21.59
C GLY A 104 -14.83 -8.61 22.63
N GLU A 105 -15.81 -8.03 23.33
CA GLU A 105 -16.49 -8.76 24.38
C GLU A 105 -17.56 -9.69 23.80
N ASN A 106 -17.51 -10.97 24.20
CA ASN A 106 -18.57 -11.95 24.02
C ASN A 106 -18.98 -12.20 22.54
N HIS A 107 -18.05 -12.80 21.78
CA HIS A 107 -18.25 -13.17 20.38
C HIS A 107 -19.13 -14.42 20.22
N GLU A 108 -20.15 -14.35 19.37
CA GLU A 108 -21.04 -15.48 19.05
C GLU A 108 -20.50 -16.35 17.89
N ASP A 109 -19.48 -15.86 17.19
CA ASP A 109 -18.95 -16.37 15.92
C ASP A 109 -17.41 -16.53 15.91
N ASP A 110 -16.88 -17.39 15.03
CA ASP A 110 -15.43 -17.62 14.89
C ASP A 110 -14.76 -16.49 14.11
N VAL A 111 -14.36 -15.45 14.84
CA VAL A 111 -13.70 -14.26 14.31
C VAL A 111 -12.39 -14.62 13.58
N VAL A 112 -11.67 -15.62 14.06
CA VAL A 112 -10.37 -16.02 13.50
C VAL A 112 -10.56 -16.65 12.12
N GLU A 113 -11.57 -17.51 11.97
CA GLU A 113 -11.93 -18.12 10.70
C GLU A 113 -12.37 -17.05 9.68
N ALA A 114 -13.27 -16.13 10.06
CA ALA A 114 -13.73 -15.07 9.19
C ALA A 114 -12.57 -14.17 8.69
N CYS A 115 -11.63 -13.82 9.57
CA CYS A 115 -10.43 -13.07 9.21
C CYS A 115 -9.49 -13.87 8.29
N SER A 116 -9.33 -15.16 8.53
CA SER A 116 -8.53 -16.03 7.65
C SER A 116 -9.11 -16.10 6.23
N MET A 117 -10.44 -16.22 6.12
CA MET A 117 -11.14 -16.20 4.83
C MET A 117 -10.99 -14.86 4.10
N ALA A 118 -11.10 -13.74 4.83
CA ALA A 118 -10.86 -12.41 4.27
C ALA A 118 -9.44 -12.28 3.69
N LYS A 119 -8.42 -12.79 4.41
CA LYS A 119 -7.03 -12.83 3.93
C LYS A 119 -6.84 -13.67 2.67
N GLN A 120 -7.48 -14.84 2.61
CA GLN A 120 -7.45 -15.70 1.42
C GLN A 120 -8.09 -15.03 0.20
N ALA A 121 -9.09 -14.17 0.42
CA ALA A 121 -9.71 -13.35 -0.61
C ALA A 121 -8.91 -12.06 -0.94
N GLY A 122 -7.72 -11.88 -0.36
CA GLY A 122 -6.82 -10.74 -0.64
C GLY A 122 -7.11 -9.48 0.19
N ALA A 123 -7.98 -9.56 1.20
CA ALA A 123 -8.27 -8.46 2.10
C ALA A 123 -7.43 -8.51 3.39
N SER A 124 -6.97 -7.38 3.90
CA SER A 124 -6.35 -7.31 5.23
C SER A 124 -7.37 -6.93 6.30
N VAL A 125 -7.29 -7.53 7.48
CA VAL A 125 -8.18 -7.20 8.61
C VAL A 125 -7.38 -6.67 9.79
N HIS A 126 -7.66 -5.42 10.16
CA HIS A 126 -7.03 -4.69 11.26
C HIS A 126 -8.03 -4.50 12.39
N PHE A 127 -7.53 -4.48 13.62
CA PHE A 127 -8.35 -4.35 14.82
C PHE A 127 -7.90 -3.19 15.69
N LEU A 128 -8.88 -2.43 16.17
CA LEU A 128 -8.71 -1.39 17.15
C LEU A 128 -9.51 -1.76 18.41
N GLY A 129 -8.79 -2.21 19.43
CA GLY A 129 -9.36 -2.62 20.71
C GLY A 129 -9.76 -1.39 21.54
N LEU A 130 -11.05 -1.19 21.77
CA LEU A 130 -11.59 -0.02 22.46
C LEU A 130 -12.05 -0.41 23.87
N GLY A 131 -11.20 -0.24 24.86
CA GLY A 131 -11.56 -0.50 26.25
C GLY A 131 -10.34 -0.71 27.14
N SER A 132 -10.59 -0.84 28.43
CA SER A 132 -9.59 -1.22 29.42
C SER A 132 -9.69 -2.71 29.76
N LEU A 133 -8.57 -3.31 30.16
CA LEU A 133 -8.52 -4.69 30.64
C LEU A 133 -9.19 -4.85 32.01
N GLU A 134 -9.22 -3.78 32.82
CA GLU A 134 -9.87 -3.75 34.13
C GLU A 134 -11.41 -3.75 33.99
N GLY A 135 -11.90 -3.12 32.93
CA GLY A 135 -13.31 -2.99 32.59
C GLY A 135 -14.02 -1.86 33.33
N SER A 136 -15.23 -1.55 32.89
CA SER A 136 -16.06 -0.51 33.49
C SER A 136 -17.56 -0.85 33.36
N PRO A 137 -18.37 -0.45 34.35
CA PRO A 137 -19.81 -0.65 34.27
C PRO A 137 -20.43 0.18 33.14
N ILE A 138 -21.40 -0.41 32.44
CA ILE A 138 -22.05 0.23 31.31
C ILE A 138 -23.08 1.25 31.82
N PRO A 139 -22.96 2.55 31.53
CA PRO A 139 -23.92 3.56 32.00
C PRO A 139 -25.28 3.41 31.30
N GLN A 140 -26.36 3.71 32.01
CA GLN A 140 -27.71 3.79 31.47
C GLN A 140 -28.26 5.21 31.54
N THR A 141 -28.87 5.65 30.45
CA THR A 141 -29.59 6.92 30.36
C THR A 141 -31.10 6.68 30.40
N ASN A 142 -31.83 7.56 31.09
CA ASN A 142 -33.29 7.54 31.07
C ASN A 142 -33.84 8.16 29.77
N ALA A 143 -35.15 8.05 29.55
CA ALA A 143 -35.85 8.61 28.38
C ALA A 143 -35.72 10.13 28.20
N ARG A 144 -35.12 10.85 29.17
CA ARG A 144 -34.81 12.28 29.11
C ARG A 144 -33.32 12.56 28.89
N GLY A 145 -32.51 11.54 28.58
CA GLY A 145 -31.08 11.64 28.32
C GLY A 145 -30.21 11.87 29.56
N LYS A 146 -30.75 11.70 30.78
CA LYS A 146 -30.00 11.89 32.04
C LYS A 146 -29.53 10.54 32.57
N ALA A 147 -28.32 10.49 33.11
CA ALA A 147 -27.76 9.29 33.74
C ALA A 147 -28.71 8.75 34.81
N SER A 148 -29.10 7.48 34.68
CA SER A 148 -30.10 6.80 35.51
C SER A 148 -29.53 5.63 36.31
N GLY A 149 -28.22 5.38 36.21
CA GLY A 149 -27.53 4.26 36.84
C GLY A 149 -26.65 3.51 35.85
N PHE A 150 -26.37 2.24 36.16
CA PHE A 150 -25.63 1.32 35.30
C PHE A 150 -26.54 0.17 34.85
N LYS A 151 -26.20 -0.44 33.72
CA LYS A 151 -26.84 -1.68 33.27
C LYS A 151 -26.60 -2.75 34.31
N VAL A 152 -27.67 -3.44 34.72
CA VAL A 152 -27.60 -4.53 35.70
C VAL A 152 -27.94 -5.86 35.05
N ASP A 153 -27.39 -6.94 35.58
CA ASP A 153 -27.72 -8.31 35.21
C ASP A 153 -29.05 -8.77 35.85
N GLU A 154 -29.45 -10.02 35.58
CA GLU A 154 -30.67 -10.62 36.15
C GLU A 154 -30.66 -10.71 37.68
N GLN A 155 -29.47 -10.60 38.30
CA GLN A 155 -29.27 -10.66 39.75
C GLN A 155 -29.19 -9.26 40.38
N GLY A 156 -29.26 -8.19 39.58
CA GLY A 156 -29.20 -6.81 40.01
C GLY A 156 -27.79 -6.25 40.21
N ASN A 157 -26.74 -6.98 39.82
CA ASN A 157 -25.36 -6.48 39.88
C ASN A 157 -25.02 -5.67 38.62
N PRO A 158 -24.18 -4.62 38.71
CA PRO A 158 -23.73 -3.88 37.54
C PRO A 158 -22.96 -4.76 36.55
N VAL A 159 -23.34 -4.71 35.28
CA VAL A 159 -22.64 -5.37 34.17
C VAL A 159 -21.35 -4.61 33.88
N VAL A 160 -20.20 -5.25 34.13
CA VAL A 160 -18.87 -4.70 33.87
C VAL A 160 -18.35 -5.24 32.55
N SER A 161 -18.14 -4.33 31.59
CA SER A 161 -17.59 -4.68 30.27
C SER A 161 -16.08 -4.54 30.25
N LYS A 162 -15.38 -5.54 29.70
CA LYS A 162 -13.92 -5.58 29.59
C LYS A 162 -13.46 -5.73 28.14
N LEU A 163 -12.30 -5.18 27.83
CA LEU A 163 -11.63 -5.44 26.55
C LEU A 163 -11.10 -6.89 26.53
N ASP A 164 -11.46 -7.66 25.50
CA ASP A 164 -10.86 -8.96 25.24
C ASP A 164 -9.81 -8.88 24.12
N GLU A 165 -8.56 -8.64 24.51
CA GLU A 165 -7.44 -8.40 23.59
C GLU A 165 -6.93 -9.67 22.89
N GLY A 166 -7.09 -10.83 23.52
CA GLY A 166 -6.52 -12.10 23.05
C GLY A 166 -7.07 -12.54 21.69
N PRO A 167 -8.40 -12.73 21.56
CA PRO A 167 -9.04 -13.11 20.31
C PRO A 167 -8.84 -12.08 19.19
N LEU A 168 -8.90 -10.78 19.51
CA LEU A 168 -8.70 -9.71 18.52
C LEU A 168 -7.28 -9.73 17.94
N THR A 169 -6.27 -9.98 18.79
CA THR A 169 -4.88 -10.09 18.34
C THR A 169 -4.69 -11.31 17.43
N GLN A 170 -5.27 -12.45 17.79
CA GLN A 170 -5.21 -13.67 16.98
C GLN A 170 -5.92 -13.49 15.64
N ALA A 171 -7.10 -12.85 15.64
CA ALA A 171 -7.86 -12.58 14.43
C ALA A 171 -7.13 -11.58 13.51
N ALA A 172 -6.50 -10.54 14.06
CA ALA A 172 -5.67 -9.61 13.29
C ALA A 172 -4.51 -10.34 12.58
N GLN A 173 -3.83 -11.24 13.28
CA GLN A 173 -2.75 -12.05 12.71
C GLN A 173 -3.26 -13.01 11.62
N ALA A 174 -4.39 -13.67 11.86
CA ALA A 174 -5.03 -14.55 10.88
C ALA A 174 -5.48 -13.77 9.62
N GLY A 175 -5.96 -12.53 9.81
CA GLY A 175 -6.35 -11.59 8.77
C GLY A 175 -5.20 -10.84 8.10
N GLY A 176 -3.95 -11.06 8.51
CA GLY A 176 -2.77 -10.42 7.92
C GLY A 176 -2.70 -8.91 8.15
N GLY A 177 -3.39 -8.39 9.17
CA GLY A 177 -3.37 -6.99 9.54
C GLY A 177 -2.70 -6.75 10.89
N THR A 178 -3.00 -5.58 11.47
CA THR A 178 -2.41 -5.10 12.72
C THR A 178 -3.47 -4.91 13.78
N TYR A 179 -3.05 -5.03 15.04
CA TYR A 179 -3.88 -4.72 16.20
C TYR A 179 -3.30 -3.51 16.93
N ALA A 180 -4.15 -2.57 17.33
CA ALA A 180 -3.79 -1.47 18.21
C ALA A 180 -4.84 -1.27 19.30
N ARG A 181 -4.39 -0.99 20.52
CA ARG A 181 -5.27 -0.77 21.67
C ARG A 181 -5.49 0.73 21.92
N ALA A 182 -6.71 1.08 22.30
CA ALA A 182 -7.03 2.40 22.80
C ALA A 182 -6.26 2.72 24.10
N SER A 183 -5.67 3.90 24.13
CA SER A 183 -5.21 4.58 25.33
C SER A 183 -6.27 5.61 25.77
N ARG A 184 -6.07 6.27 26.92
CA ARG A 184 -7.00 7.29 27.44
C ARG A 184 -7.25 8.39 26.38
N GLY A 185 -8.44 8.39 25.81
CA GLY A 185 -8.95 9.37 24.85
C GLY A 185 -8.36 9.28 23.45
N PHE A 186 -7.53 8.26 23.15
CA PHE A 186 -6.77 8.20 21.90
C PHE A 186 -6.44 6.77 21.49
N VAL A 187 -6.51 6.49 20.20
CA VAL A 187 -6.02 5.24 19.59
C VAL A 187 -4.91 5.60 18.61
N ASP A 188 -3.78 4.90 18.70
CA ASP A 188 -2.72 5.03 17.71
C ASP A 188 -3.13 4.32 16.41
N ILE A 189 -3.26 5.11 15.33
CA ILE A 189 -3.63 4.63 14.00
C ILE A 189 -2.42 4.53 13.07
N SER A 190 -1.23 4.93 13.53
CA SER A 190 -0.01 4.95 12.73
C SER A 190 0.33 3.59 12.11
N PRO A 191 0.17 2.44 12.82
CA PRO A 191 0.41 1.13 12.23
C PRO A 191 -0.54 0.78 11.07
N ILE A 192 -1.78 1.29 11.10
CA ILE A 192 -2.77 1.08 10.03
C ILE A 192 -2.43 1.97 8.83
N LEU A 193 -2.05 3.23 9.09
CA LEU A 193 -1.66 4.16 8.03
C LEU A 193 -0.38 3.73 7.33
N ALA A 194 0.63 3.25 8.07
CA ALA A 194 1.87 2.72 7.48
C ALA A 194 1.58 1.51 6.57
N PHE A 195 0.77 0.55 7.03
CA PHE A 195 0.40 -0.60 6.22
C PHE A 195 -0.36 -0.21 4.95
N ARG A 196 -1.22 0.82 5.01
CA ARG A 196 -1.88 1.38 3.82
C ARG A 196 -0.86 1.95 2.83
N ASP A 197 0.10 2.74 3.32
CA ASP A 197 1.11 3.39 2.48
C ASP A 197 2.02 2.35 1.79
N ASP A 198 2.33 1.25 2.48
CA ASP A 198 3.06 0.11 1.92
C ASP A 198 2.26 -0.56 0.79
N LEU A 199 0.95 -0.77 0.96
CA LEU A 199 0.08 -1.33 -0.07
C LEU A 199 -0.03 -0.43 -1.31
N GLU A 200 -0.10 0.89 -1.13
CA GLU A 200 -0.14 1.86 -2.22
C GLU A 200 1.18 1.83 -3.02
N THR A 201 2.32 1.85 -2.32
CA THR A 201 3.65 1.82 -2.92
C THR A 201 3.90 0.55 -3.74
N ALA A 202 3.49 -0.63 -3.23
CA ALA A 202 3.69 -1.91 -3.91
C ALA A 202 2.90 -2.02 -5.24
N ARG A 203 1.69 -1.44 -5.33
CA ARG A 203 0.86 -1.44 -6.55
C ARG A 203 1.35 -0.47 -7.62
N ILE A 204 1.89 0.67 -7.19
CA ILE A 204 2.30 1.76 -8.08
C ILE A 204 3.44 1.30 -9.02
N ALA A 205 4.31 0.39 -8.61
CA ALA A 205 5.39 -0.11 -9.46
C ALA A 205 4.91 -1.06 -10.58
N THR A 206 4.52 -0.50 -11.71
CA THR A 206 4.11 -1.26 -12.92
C THR A 206 5.32 -1.72 -13.74
N VAL A 207 5.45 -3.02 -13.98
CA VAL A 207 6.36 -3.59 -15.02
C VAL A 207 5.66 -3.57 -16.37
N SER A 208 6.41 -3.37 -17.47
CA SER A 208 5.83 -3.45 -18.80
C SER A 208 5.78 -4.92 -19.22
N TYR A 209 4.58 -5.48 -19.23
CA TYR A 209 4.33 -6.81 -19.78
C TYR A 209 4.34 -6.72 -21.30
N VAL A 210 5.20 -7.52 -21.93
CA VAL A 210 5.13 -7.74 -23.38
C VAL A 210 4.23 -8.95 -23.59
N ASP A 211 2.93 -8.73 -23.70
CA ASP A 211 2.00 -9.78 -24.10
C ASP A 211 2.11 -9.99 -25.62
N PHE A 212 2.43 -11.22 -26.03
CA PHE A 212 2.56 -11.57 -27.45
C PHE A 212 1.35 -12.36 -27.93
N GLU A 213 0.72 -11.89 -29.01
CA GLU A 213 -0.22 -12.71 -29.77
C GLU A 213 0.53 -13.63 -30.73
N HIS A 214 0.23 -14.92 -30.68
CA HIS A 214 0.78 -15.88 -31.65
C HIS A 214 0.18 -15.65 -33.05
N LEU A 215 0.92 -14.97 -33.93
CA LEU A 215 0.56 -14.83 -35.35
C LEU A 215 0.74 -16.14 -36.17
N MET A 216 0.89 -17.31 -35.54
CA MET A 216 1.07 -18.57 -36.26
C MET A 216 -0.20 -18.99 -37.04
N THR A 217 -1.38 -18.64 -36.51
CA THR A 217 -2.68 -19.04 -37.06
C THR A 217 -2.90 -18.62 -38.52
N PRO A 218 -2.68 -17.36 -38.96
CA PRO A 218 -2.83 -16.97 -40.37
C PRO A 218 -1.86 -17.72 -41.29
N TRP A 219 -0.62 -17.98 -40.85
CA TRP A 219 0.36 -18.73 -41.64
C TRP A 219 0.03 -20.21 -41.75
N LEU A 220 -0.50 -20.83 -40.68
CA LEU A 220 -1.01 -22.20 -40.70
C LEU A 220 -2.17 -22.34 -41.69
N VAL A 221 -3.12 -21.39 -41.65
CA VAL A 221 -4.25 -21.36 -42.59
C VAL A 221 -3.77 -21.21 -44.04
N LEU A 222 -2.78 -20.34 -44.29
CA LEU A 222 -2.18 -20.19 -45.62
C LEU A 222 -1.50 -21.49 -46.10
N ALA A 223 -0.73 -22.15 -45.24
CA ALA A 223 -0.08 -23.42 -45.56
C ALA A 223 -1.11 -24.52 -45.89
N MET A 224 -2.20 -24.59 -45.10
CA MET A 224 -3.28 -25.56 -45.33
C MET A 224 -4.05 -25.27 -46.64
N ALA A 225 -4.25 -23.99 -46.98
CA ALA A 225 -4.83 -23.58 -48.25
C ALA A 225 -3.95 -23.96 -49.45
N LEU A 226 -2.63 -23.78 -49.34
CA LEU A 226 -1.67 -24.17 -50.39
C LEU A 226 -1.64 -25.70 -50.60
N LEU A 227 -1.69 -26.49 -49.52
CA LEU A 227 -1.82 -27.95 -49.60
C LEU A 227 -3.10 -28.40 -50.29
N LEU A 228 -4.24 -27.75 -49.99
CA LEU A 228 -5.49 -28.03 -50.68
C LEU A 228 -5.41 -27.68 -52.18
N LEU A 229 -4.80 -26.54 -52.52
CA LEU A 229 -4.59 -26.15 -53.91
C LEU A 229 -3.68 -27.12 -54.68
N GLU A 230 -2.70 -27.75 -54.03
CA GLU A 230 -1.88 -28.81 -54.63
C GLU A 230 -2.73 -30.00 -55.09
N THR A 231 -3.72 -30.41 -54.28
CA THR A 231 -4.60 -31.55 -54.64
C THR A 231 -5.49 -31.27 -55.85
N LEU A 232 -5.79 -30.00 -56.11
CA LEU A 232 -6.59 -29.55 -57.25
C LEU A 232 -5.75 -29.36 -58.52
N TRP A 233 -4.42 -29.34 -58.41
CA TRP A 233 -3.53 -29.13 -59.55
C TRP A 233 -3.33 -30.41 -60.38
N PRO A 234 -3.59 -30.39 -61.70
CA PRO A 234 -3.39 -31.56 -62.55
C PRO A 234 -1.93 -32.00 -62.54
N ARG A 235 -1.69 -33.25 -62.14
CA ARG A 235 -0.36 -33.87 -62.00
C ARG A 235 0.32 -34.07 -63.37
N ARG A 236 0.75 -32.99 -64.02
CA ARG A 236 1.71 -33.05 -65.13
C ARG A 236 3.05 -33.49 -64.54
N ARG A 237 3.65 -34.55 -65.09
CA ARG A 237 5.01 -34.99 -64.75
C ARG A 237 6.00 -33.90 -65.16
N ILE A 238 6.16 -32.87 -64.33
CA ILE A 238 7.27 -31.94 -64.46
C ILE A 238 8.50 -32.69 -63.93
N ARG A 239 9.45 -33.00 -64.81
CA ARG A 239 10.76 -33.57 -64.45
C ARG A 239 11.59 -32.47 -63.79
N TRP A 240 11.29 -32.12 -62.55
CA TRP A 240 12.24 -31.38 -61.71
C TRP A 240 13.48 -32.28 -61.59
N THR A 241 14.63 -31.83 -62.10
CA THR A 241 15.89 -32.51 -61.77
C THR A 241 16.08 -32.39 -60.27
N LYS A 242 16.56 -33.45 -59.60
CA LYS A 242 16.73 -33.48 -58.13
C LYS A 242 17.48 -32.24 -57.59
N ALA A 243 18.30 -31.61 -58.42
CA ALA A 243 19.01 -30.37 -58.16
C ALA A 243 18.11 -29.15 -57.88
N THR A 244 17.00 -28.94 -58.62
CA THR A 244 16.16 -27.74 -58.43
C THR A 244 15.30 -27.82 -57.17
N ALA A 245 14.85 -29.03 -56.79
CA ALA A 245 14.17 -29.25 -55.52
C ALA A 245 15.12 -29.10 -54.31
N LEU A 246 16.38 -29.54 -54.43
CA LEU A 246 17.40 -29.34 -53.41
C LEU A 246 17.78 -27.87 -53.23
N VAL A 247 17.86 -27.09 -54.30
CA VAL A 247 18.14 -25.65 -54.24
C VAL A 247 16.95 -24.90 -53.61
N ALA A 248 15.72 -25.21 -53.97
CA ALA A 248 14.54 -24.61 -53.35
C ALA A 248 14.42 -24.96 -51.85
N ALA A 249 14.72 -26.21 -51.47
CA ALA A 249 14.77 -26.64 -50.08
C ALA A 249 15.91 -25.95 -49.29
N ALA A 250 17.09 -25.80 -49.91
CA ALA A 250 18.22 -25.10 -49.29
C ALA A 250 17.94 -23.61 -49.08
N ILE A 251 17.31 -22.94 -50.05
CA ILE A 251 16.88 -21.54 -49.92
C ILE A 251 15.80 -21.39 -48.84
N GLY A 252 14.83 -22.32 -48.78
CA GLY A 252 13.82 -22.35 -47.72
C GLY A 252 14.42 -22.58 -46.33
N TRP A 253 15.46 -23.40 -46.21
CA TRP A 253 16.15 -23.63 -44.93
C TRP A 253 16.98 -22.43 -44.47
N SER A 254 17.66 -21.73 -45.40
CA SER A 254 18.45 -20.54 -45.06
C SER A 254 17.60 -19.38 -44.53
N VAL A 255 16.33 -19.24 -44.95
CA VAL A 255 15.44 -18.17 -44.46
C VAL A 255 14.91 -18.44 -43.05
N CYS A 256 14.79 -19.70 -42.63
CA CYS A 256 14.31 -20.04 -41.27
C CYS A 256 15.41 -19.94 -40.19
N ALA A 257 16.68 -20.15 -40.54
CA ALA A 257 17.77 -20.13 -39.56
C ALA A 257 17.99 -18.75 -38.94
N SER A 258 17.69 -17.67 -39.67
CA SER A 258 17.82 -16.28 -39.19
C SER A 258 16.63 -15.79 -38.34
N ALA A 259 15.57 -16.59 -38.21
CA ALA A 259 14.38 -16.23 -37.44
C ALA A 259 14.38 -16.80 -36.00
N GLN A 260 15.40 -17.60 -35.64
CA GLN A 260 15.51 -18.26 -34.33
C GLN A 260 16.40 -17.52 -33.32
N ASP A 261 16.91 -16.33 -33.65
CA ASP A 261 17.74 -15.54 -32.73
C ASP A 261 16.88 -14.73 -31.72
N ASP A 262 15.76 -15.31 -31.27
CA ASP A 262 14.79 -14.69 -30.35
C ASP A 262 15.17 -14.91 -28.86
N ASN A 263 16.48 -15.02 -28.56
CA ASN A 263 16.99 -15.17 -27.19
C ASN A 263 16.56 -13.99 -26.31
N ALA A 264 16.53 -12.77 -26.85
CA ALA A 264 16.09 -11.57 -26.12
C ALA A 264 14.66 -11.72 -25.60
N ARG A 265 13.75 -12.16 -26.47
CA ARG A 265 12.32 -12.26 -26.19
C ARG A 265 12.02 -13.36 -25.19
N LEU A 266 12.65 -14.53 -25.34
CA LEU A 266 12.52 -15.62 -24.37
C LEU A 266 12.98 -15.20 -22.98
N ARG A 267 14.06 -14.42 -22.88
CA ARG A 267 14.56 -13.90 -21.61
C ARG A 267 13.66 -12.82 -21.00
N LEU A 268 13.00 -11.99 -21.82
CA LEU A 268 11.95 -11.08 -21.33
C LEU A 268 10.76 -11.84 -20.74
N ILE A 269 10.34 -12.94 -21.35
CA ILE A 269 9.25 -13.79 -20.84
C ILE A 269 9.67 -14.44 -19.52
N GLU A 270 10.83 -15.08 -19.48
CA GLU A 270 11.39 -15.68 -18.26
C GLU A 270 11.48 -14.64 -17.12
N GLY A 271 11.96 -13.43 -17.44
CA GLY A 271 12.06 -12.35 -16.47
C GLY A 271 10.71 -11.87 -15.96
N THR A 272 9.72 -11.72 -16.84
CA THR A 272 8.36 -11.31 -16.44
C THR A 272 7.64 -12.38 -15.61
N GLU A 273 7.81 -13.66 -15.91
CA GLU A 273 7.29 -14.76 -15.09
C GLU A 273 7.96 -14.79 -13.71
N ALA A 274 9.29 -14.65 -13.65
CA ALA A 274 10.03 -14.56 -12.40
C ALA A 274 9.61 -13.35 -11.56
N PHE A 275 9.37 -12.21 -12.21
CA PHE A 275 8.89 -11.00 -11.56
C PHE A 275 7.49 -11.19 -10.95
N ARG A 276 6.56 -11.78 -11.71
CA ARG A 276 5.20 -12.13 -11.21
C ARG A 276 5.25 -13.11 -10.03
N ALA A 277 6.23 -14.00 -10.00
CA ALA A 277 6.46 -14.93 -8.91
C ALA A 277 7.22 -14.31 -7.71
N ALA A 278 7.42 -12.98 -7.68
CA ALA A 278 8.19 -12.25 -6.67
C ALA A 278 9.65 -12.74 -6.52
N LYS A 279 10.22 -13.35 -7.56
CA LYS A 279 11.62 -13.78 -7.61
C LYS A 279 12.47 -12.73 -8.31
N PHE A 280 12.60 -11.56 -7.68
CA PHE A 280 13.16 -10.36 -8.30
C PHE A 280 14.62 -10.50 -8.77
N ALA A 281 15.46 -11.22 -8.01
CA ALA A 281 16.84 -11.49 -8.43
C ALA A 281 16.91 -12.30 -9.74
N ASN A 282 16.05 -13.32 -9.88
CA ASN A 282 15.97 -14.13 -11.10
C ASN A 282 15.39 -13.30 -12.27
N ALA A 283 14.41 -12.45 -11.97
CA ALA A 283 13.84 -11.54 -12.97
C ALA A 283 14.90 -10.57 -13.49
N SER A 284 15.69 -9.97 -12.60
CA SER A 284 16.79 -9.07 -12.95
C SER A 284 17.82 -9.76 -13.83
N ASP A 285 18.26 -10.98 -13.48
CA ASP A 285 19.22 -11.74 -14.28
C ASP A 285 18.68 -12.02 -15.70
N ALA A 286 17.42 -12.47 -15.81
CA ALA A 286 16.78 -12.71 -17.10
C ALA A 286 16.66 -11.43 -17.94
N PHE A 287 16.24 -10.31 -17.35
CA PHE A 287 16.17 -9.03 -18.05
C PHE A 287 17.55 -8.48 -18.45
N ALA A 288 18.57 -8.65 -17.62
CA ALA A 288 19.96 -8.31 -17.96
C ALA A 288 20.44 -9.10 -19.19
N LYS A 289 20.18 -10.40 -19.21
CA LYS A 289 20.46 -11.27 -20.37
C LYS A 289 19.68 -10.84 -21.62
N ALA A 290 18.44 -10.40 -21.46
CA ALA A 290 17.66 -9.85 -22.57
C ALA A 290 18.26 -8.55 -23.11
N PHE A 291 18.76 -7.68 -22.22
CA PHE A 291 19.44 -6.44 -22.60
C PHE A 291 20.77 -6.71 -23.34
N GLU A 292 21.55 -7.68 -22.89
CA GLU A 292 22.84 -8.08 -23.48
C GLU A 292 22.72 -8.75 -24.85
N SER A 293 21.54 -9.25 -25.21
CA SER A 293 21.28 -9.89 -26.51
C SER A 293 21.54 -8.96 -27.70
N GLY A 294 21.53 -7.64 -27.49
CA GLY A 294 21.77 -6.65 -28.54
C GLY A 294 20.58 -6.34 -29.43
N ASP A 295 19.39 -6.90 -29.14
CA ASP A 295 18.15 -6.53 -29.84
C ASP A 295 17.77 -5.08 -29.47
N GLU A 296 18.06 -4.15 -30.38
CA GLU A 296 17.85 -2.71 -30.17
C GLU A 296 16.38 -2.36 -29.93
N GLN A 297 15.44 -3.13 -30.50
CA GLN A 297 14.00 -2.90 -30.28
C GLN A 297 13.56 -3.27 -28.86
N GLN A 298 14.20 -4.27 -28.26
CA GLN A 298 13.83 -4.81 -26.95
C GLN A 298 14.73 -4.30 -25.81
N ALA A 299 15.89 -3.72 -26.12
CA ALA A 299 16.85 -3.23 -25.14
C ALA A 299 16.24 -2.19 -24.17
N ALA A 300 15.40 -1.27 -24.67
CA ALA A 300 14.72 -0.29 -23.82
C ALA A 300 13.80 -0.96 -22.79
N ILE A 301 12.99 -1.92 -23.23
CA ILE A 301 12.05 -2.66 -22.39
C ILE A 301 12.79 -3.56 -21.40
N ALA A 302 13.85 -4.23 -21.85
CA ALA A 302 14.69 -5.08 -21.00
C ALA A 302 15.34 -4.27 -19.87
N ALA A 303 15.97 -3.13 -20.19
CA ALA A 303 16.57 -2.26 -19.18
C ALA A 303 15.52 -1.67 -18.22
N TYR A 304 14.35 -1.29 -18.73
CA TYR A 304 13.25 -0.79 -17.90
C TYR A 304 12.75 -1.86 -16.91
N ASN A 305 12.49 -3.07 -17.41
CA ASN A 305 12.00 -4.18 -16.59
C ASN A 305 13.07 -4.66 -15.59
N GLU A 306 14.35 -4.67 -15.98
CA GLU A 306 15.48 -4.91 -15.07
C GLU A 306 15.52 -3.87 -13.95
N GLY A 307 15.37 -2.57 -14.28
CA GLY A 307 15.29 -1.49 -13.30
C GLY A 307 14.16 -1.69 -12.29
N CYS A 308 12.99 -2.15 -12.76
CA CYS A 308 11.88 -2.51 -11.86
C CYS A 308 12.24 -3.69 -10.94
N ALA A 309 12.87 -4.74 -11.46
CA ALA A 309 13.29 -5.90 -10.67
C ALA A 309 14.34 -5.54 -9.59
N LEU A 310 15.31 -4.70 -9.94
CA LEU A 310 16.33 -4.21 -9.00
C LEU A 310 15.74 -3.33 -7.91
N MET A 311 14.77 -2.48 -8.27
CA MET A 311 14.05 -1.63 -7.33
C MET A 311 13.36 -2.46 -6.23
N PHE A 312 12.70 -3.56 -6.60
CA PHE A 312 12.08 -4.51 -5.66
C PHE A 312 13.06 -5.45 -4.95
N SER A 313 14.31 -5.52 -5.42
CA SER A 313 15.38 -6.27 -4.76
C SER A 313 16.19 -5.40 -3.77
N GLU A 314 15.67 -4.22 -3.42
CA GLU A 314 16.32 -3.20 -2.57
C GLU A 314 17.63 -2.62 -3.13
N ASN A 315 17.93 -2.86 -4.41
CA ASN A 315 19.12 -2.35 -5.11
C ASN A 315 18.81 -1.04 -5.87
N GLY A 316 18.35 -0.02 -5.15
CA GLY A 316 17.81 1.19 -5.82
C GLY A 316 18.83 2.03 -6.60
N ALA A 317 20.12 2.00 -6.23
CA ALA A 317 21.16 2.67 -7.02
C ALA A 317 21.36 2.03 -8.40
N GLU A 318 21.34 0.69 -8.47
CA GLU A 318 21.42 -0.05 -9.73
C GLU A 318 20.14 0.12 -10.55
N ALA A 319 18.98 0.14 -9.89
CA ALA A 319 17.70 0.42 -10.53
C ALA A 319 17.70 1.78 -11.25
N ALA A 320 18.22 2.83 -10.59
CA ALA A 320 18.34 4.16 -11.18
C ALA A 320 19.21 4.16 -12.45
N ALA A 321 20.35 3.47 -12.42
CA ALA A 321 21.24 3.34 -13.58
C ALA A 321 20.57 2.59 -14.75
N ARG A 322 19.76 1.56 -14.44
CA ARG A 322 19.00 0.81 -15.46
C ARG A 322 17.86 1.62 -16.06
N PHE A 323 17.14 2.42 -15.27
CA PHE A 323 16.16 3.36 -15.84
C PHE A 323 16.81 4.39 -16.76
N GLN A 324 17.99 4.90 -16.41
CA GLN A 324 18.73 5.80 -17.29
C GLN A 324 19.15 5.12 -18.60
N SER A 325 19.55 3.85 -18.51
CA SER A 325 19.89 3.03 -19.69
C SER A 325 18.68 2.79 -20.59
N ALA A 326 17.49 2.57 -19.99
CA ALA A 326 16.24 2.43 -20.72
C ALA A 326 15.85 3.72 -21.47
N LEU A 327 15.97 4.89 -20.82
CA LEU A 327 15.70 6.19 -21.45
C LEU A 327 16.66 6.50 -22.60
N ALA A 328 17.93 6.08 -22.49
CA ALA A 328 18.90 6.26 -23.56
C ALA A 328 18.61 5.41 -24.81
N LYS A 329 17.77 4.38 -24.67
CA LYS A 329 17.39 3.44 -25.74
C LYS A 329 15.95 3.62 -26.23
N SER A 330 15.12 4.38 -25.50
CA SER A 330 13.69 4.50 -25.77
C SER A 330 13.35 5.80 -26.48
N GLU A 331 12.74 5.69 -27.66
CA GLU A 331 12.14 6.82 -28.38
C GLU A 331 10.62 6.94 -28.14
N ASP A 332 10.00 5.94 -27.48
CA ASP A 332 8.55 5.91 -27.24
C ASP A 332 8.17 6.81 -26.05
N PRO A 333 7.35 7.87 -26.26
CA PRO A 333 6.89 8.75 -25.19
C PRO A 333 6.13 8.00 -24.08
N ALA A 334 5.35 6.98 -24.41
CA ALA A 334 4.58 6.22 -23.43
C ALA A 334 5.50 5.39 -22.53
N LEU A 335 6.50 4.72 -23.11
CA LEU A 335 7.52 4.00 -22.36
C LEU A 335 8.37 4.97 -21.51
N ASN A 336 8.77 6.11 -22.06
CA ASN A 336 9.53 7.14 -21.33
C ASN A 336 8.76 7.67 -20.12
N ALA A 337 7.44 7.87 -20.26
CA ALA A 337 6.58 8.26 -19.15
C ALA A 337 6.60 7.23 -18.01
N ARG A 338 6.54 5.93 -18.35
CA ARG A 338 6.59 4.81 -17.38
C ARG A 338 7.96 4.68 -16.72
N ILE A 339 9.05 4.81 -17.51
CA ILE A 339 10.42 4.78 -16.97
C ILE A 339 10.60 5.90 -15.96
N HIS A 340 10.24 7.13 -16.30
CA HIS A 340 10.32 8.26 -15.36
C HIS A 340 9.43 8.09 -14.14
N TYR A 341 8.24 7.53 -14.30
CA TYR A 341 7.35 7.26 -13.19
C TYR A 341 7.96 6.27 -12.19
N ASN A 342 8.50 5.13 -12.64
CA ASN A 342 9.16 4.17 -11.75
C ASN A 342 10.50 4.68 -11.21
N ALA A 343 11.26 5.47 -11.98
CA ALA A 343 12.45 6.13 -11.48
C ALA A 343 12.14 7.12 -10.35
N SER A 344 10.98 7.81 -10.42
CA SER A 344 10.48 8.64 -9.32
C SER A 344 10.15 7.81 -8.08
N LEU A 345 9.54 6.64 -8.25
CA LEU A 345 9.21 5.75 -7.13
C LEU A 345 10.48 5.20 -6.46
N ASN A 346 11.45 4.78 -7.27
CA ASN A 346 12.75 4.35 -6.78
C ASN A 346 13.44 5.45 -5.95
N ALA A 347 13.43 6.69 -6.43
CA ALA A 347 14.01 7.82 -5.69
C ALA A 347 13.26 8.12 -4.38
N LEU A 348 11.94 7.97 -4.34
CA LEU A 348 11.15 8.09 -3.11
C LEU A 348 11.56 7.03 -2.07
N MET A 349 11.72 5.77 -2.49
CA MET A 349 12.19 4.70 -1.61
C MET A 349 13.61 4.93 -1.08
N GLN A 350 14.46 5.59 -1.87
CA GLN A 350 15.81 5.99 -1.46
C GLN A 350 15.84 7.29 -0.65
N GLN A 351 14.67 7.82 -0.27
CA GLN A 351 14.53 9.07 0.47
C GLN A 351 15.14 10.31 -0.21
N ASP A 352 15.20 10.30 -1.54
CA ASP A 352 15.66 11.41 -2.38
C ASP A 352 14.47 12.10 -3.08
N PRO A 353 13.77 13.02 -2.39
CA PRO A 353 12.60 13.68 -2.94
C PRO A 353 12.95 14.65 -4.09
N GLN A 354 14.19 15.14 -4.18
CA GLN A 354 14.57 16.06 -5.27
C GLN A 354 14.61 15.31 -6.60
N THR A 355 15.28 14.15 -6.63
CA THR A 355 15.32 13.30 -7.82
C THR A 355 13.93 12.79 -8.16
N ALA A 356 13.13 12.38 -7.16
CA ALA A 356 11.75 11.96 -7.37
C ALA A 356 10.90 13.05 -8.04
N ILE A 357 10.94 14.29 -7.56
CA ILE A 357 10.21 15.43 -8.16
C ILE A 357 10.62 15.62 -9.62
N SER A 358 11.90 15.50 -9.95
CA SER A 358 12.40 15.72 -11.31
C SER A 358 11.84 14.68 -12.28
N HIS A 359 11.88 13.40 -11.89
CA HIS A 359 11.36 12.29 -12.69
C HIS A 359 9.82 12.31 -12.78
N ALA A 360 9.11 12.59 -11.69
CA ALA A 360 7.65 12.70 -11.72
C ALA A 360 7.18 13.84 -12.66
N LYS A 361 7.89 14.98 -12.68
CA LYS A 361 7.62 16.05 -13.64
C LYS A 361 7.86 15.62 -15.08
N GLU A 362 8.94 14.89 -15.34
CA GLU A 362 9.24 14.42 -16.69
C GLU A 362 8.21 13.39 -17.17
N SER A 363 7.78 12.47 -16.30
CA SER A 363 6.67 11.55 -16.59
C SER A 363 5.39 12.30 -16.99
N LEU A 364 5.02 13.35 -16.25
CA LEU A 364 3.87 14.20 -16.56
C LEU A 364 4.05 15.09 -17.79
N ARG A 365 5.29 15.37 -18.23
CA ARG A 365 5.51 16.06 -19.51
C ARG A 365 5.20 15.15 -20.69
N GLN A 366 5.54 13.86 -20.56
CA GLN A 366 5.24 12.85 -21.58
C GLN A 366 3.74 12.50 -21.60
N VAL A 367 3.14 12.26 -20.42
CA VAL A 367 1.71 11.95 -20.25
C VAL A 367 1.10 12.86 -19.17
N PRO A 368 0.55 14.04 -19.54
CA PRO A 368 0.03 15.02 -18.59
C PRO A 368 -1.16 14.54 -17.75
N ASP A 369 -1.92 13.56 -18.24
CA ASP A 369 -3.11 13.03 -17.59
C ASP A 369 -2.89 11.69 -16.86
N ASN A 370 -1.67 11.46 -16.37
CA ASN A 370 -1.37 10.31 -15.52
C ASN A 370 -1.64 10.66 -14.03
N PRO A 371 -2.71 10.12 -13.40
CA PRO A 371 -3.03 10.40 -12.01
C PRO A 371 -1.97 9.87 -11.04
N ASP A 372 -1.35 8.73 -11.34
CA ASP A 372 -0.36 8.09 -10.48
C ASP A 372 0.94 8.92 -10.43
N ALA A 373 1.36 9.44 -11.58
CA ALA A 373 2.51 10.35 -11.64
C ALA A 373 2.25 11.68 -10.91
N ARG A 374 1.01 12.19 -10.91
CA ARG A 374 0.62 13.37 -10.09
C ARG A 374 0.69 13.05 -8.59
N HIS A 375 0.28 11.85 -8.21
CA HIS A 375 0.40 11.38 -6.83
C HIS A 375 1.87 11.33 -6.38
N ASN A 376 2.75 10.66 -7.15
CA ASN A 376 4.19 10.58 -6.82
C ASN A 376 4.83 11.97 -6.68
N LEU A 377 4.46 12.92 -7.54
CA LEU A 377 4.92 14.31 -7.43
C LEU A 377 4.45 14.98 -6.13
N ALA A 378 3.20 14.74 -5.71
CA ALA A 378 2.67 15.29 -4.47
C ALA A 378 3.37 14.68 -3.24
N LEU A 379 3.59 13.36 -3.24
CA LEU A 379 4.32 12.65 -2.19
C LEU A 379 5.76 13.17 -2.05
N ALA A 380 6.48 13.27 -3.17
CA ALA A 380 7.86 13.77 -3.18
C ALA A 380 7.97 15.22 -2.67
N LYS A 381 7.01 16.08 -3.01
CA LYS A 381 6.95 17.46 -2.47
C LYS A 381 6.71 17.50 -0.97
N ARG A 382 5.82 16.64 -0.44
CA ARG A 382 5.57 16.56 1.00
C ARG A 382 6.81 16.08 1.75
N MET A 383 7.49 15.07 1.21
CA MET A 383 8.73 14.56 1.78
C MET A 383 9.83 15.64 1.81
N LEU A 384 10.00 16.38 0.72
CA LEU A 384 10.95 17.51 0.69
C LEU A 384 10.61 18.58 1.74
N GLN A 385 9.32 18.90 1.90
CA GLN A 385 8.88 19.86 2.91
C GLN A 385 9.15 19.36 4.34
N GLN A 386 8.94 18.06 4.60
CA GLN A 386 9.25 17.46 5.90
C GLN A 386 10.74 17.52 6.21
N GLN A 387 11.61 17.19 5.25
CA GLN A 387 13.06 17.30 5.40
C GLN A 387 13.47 18.74 5.71
N GLN A 388 12.92 19.73 4.97
CA GLN A 388 13.20 21.15 5.22
C GLN A 388 12.77 21.63 6.60
N ASN A 389 11.64 21.14 7.11
CA ASN A 389 11.18 21.48 8.45
C ASN A 389 12.09 20.87 9.53
N GLN A 390 12.52 19.62 9.35
CA GLN A 390 13.46 18.96 10.26
C GLN A 390 14.83 19.66 10.29
N ASP A 391 15.33 20.10 9.14
CA ASP A 391 16.58 20.86 9.05
C ASP A 391 16.47 22.23 9.75
N GLN A 392 15.29 22.87 9.70
CA GLN A 392 15.03 24.12 10.41
C GLN A 392 14.98 23.94 11.93
N GLU A 393 14.36 22.86 12.40
CA GLU A 393 14.29 22.52 13.84
C GLU A 393 15.70 22.20 14.38
N GLN A 394 16.50 21.40 13.68
CA GLN A 394 17.88 21.10 14.08
C GLN A 394 18.78 22.34 14.12
N ASN A 395 18.60 23.27 13.19
CA ASN A 395 19.37 24.51 13.19
C ASN A 395 18.99 25.44 14.36
N GLN A 396 17.71 25.47 14.75
CA GLN A 396 17.27 26.25 15.93
C GLN A 396 17.79 25.65 17.25
N ASP A 397 17.82 24.33 17.37
CA ASP A 397 18.39 23.65 18.55
C ASP A 397 19.93 23.79 18.60
N GLY A 398 20.59 23.84 17.44
CA GLY A 398 22.03 24.09 17.34
C GLY A 398 22.43 25.52 17.72
N GLU A 399 21.64 26.52 17.32
CA GLU A 399 21.85 27.92 17.70
C GLU A 399 21.60 28.14 19.20
N GLN A 400 20.56 27.52 19.79
CA GLN A 400 20.31 27.60 21.23
C GLN A 400 21.42 26.95 22.07
N ASN A 401 22.04 25.87 21.60
CA ASN A 401 23.18 25.25 22.30
C ASN A 401 24.47 26.07 22.20
N GLN A 402 24.70 26.80 21.11
CA GLN A 402 25.85 27.72 21.00
C GLN A 402 25.70 28.97 21.91
N ASP A 403 24.48 29.50 22.05
CA ASP A 403 24.20 30.58 23.01
C ASP A 403 24.29 30.10 24.47
N GLY A 404 24.08 28.80 24.72
CA GLY A 404 24.27 28.17 26.03
C GLY A 404 25.75 27.98 26.40
N GLU A 405 26.61 27.59 25.45
CA GLU A 405 28.06 27.43 25.67
C GLU A 405 28.78 28.78 25.78
N GLN A 406 28.40 29.82 25.01
CA GLN A 406 28.99 31.15 25.16
C GLN A 406 28.66 31.82 26.50
N ASN A 407 27.53 31.47 27.13
CA ASN A 407 27.18 31.99 28.46
C ASN A 407 27.89 31.28 29.61
N GLN A 408 28.45 30.08 29.43
CA GLN A 408 29.24 29.41 30.49
C GLN A 408 30.69 29.91 30.58
N ASP A 409 31.28 30.37 29.48
CA ASP A 409 32.64 30.97 29.50
C ASP A 409 32.65 32.44 29.98
N GLY A 410 31.48 33.09 30.06
CA GLY A 410 31.32 34.47 30.54
C GLY A 410 31.24 34.62 32.07
N GLU A 411 30.87 33.56 32.80
CA GLU A 411 30.63 33.61 34.26
C GLU A 411 31.84 33.20 35.13
N GLN A 412 32.97 32.76 34.55
CA GLN A 412 34.17 32.40 35.33
C GLN A 412 35.22 33.52 35.50
N ASN A 413 34.99 34.74 35.02
CA ASN A 413 35.98 35.83 35.07
C ASN A 413 35.52 37.11 35.80
N GLN A 414 34.52 37.05 36.68
CA GLN A 414 34.13 38.17 37.54
C GLN A 414 33.97 37.74 39.01
N ASP A 415 35.05 37.26 39.64
CA ASP A 415 35.15 37.23 41.10
C ASP A 415 36.64 37.20 41.50
N GLY A 416 37.31 38.35 41.35
CA GLY A 416 38.73 38.42 41.64
C GLY A 416 39.35 39.80 41.60
N GLU A 417 38.70 40.83 42.15
CA GLU A 417 39.39 42.07 42.53
C GLU A 417 38.47 42.99 43.36
N GLN A 418 38.57 42.90 44.70
CA GLN A 418 38.51 44.02 45.65
C GLN A 418 38.44 43.51 47.08
N ASN A 419 39.58 43.50 47.79
CA ASN A 419 39.71 43.98 49.17
C ASN A 419 41.15 43.77 49.67
N GLN A 420 41.98 44.78 49.46
CA GLN A 420 43.12 45.09 50.31
C GLN A 420 43.04 46.58 50.61
N ASP A 421 42.73 46.94 51.85
CA ASP A 421 43.57 47.82 52.66
C ASP A 421 42.98 48.12 54.05
N GLY A 422 43.88 48.07 55.03
CA GLY A 422 43.74 48.60 56.40
C GLY A 422 43.23 47.60 57.45
N GLU A 423 43.84 47.38 58.62
CA GLU A 423 45.15 47.68 59.19
C GLU A 423 45.13 47.02 60.59
N GLN A 424 46.25 46.42 61.00
CA GLN A 424 46.82 46.36 62.35
C GLN A 424 45.93 46.77 63.57
N ASN A 425 45.73 45.89 64.57
CA ASN A 425 46.61 45.75 65.76
C ASN A 425 45.96 44.98 66.93
N GLN A 426 46.80 44.14 67.57
CA GLN A 426 46.92 43.82 69.02
C GLN A 426 45.77 43.02 69.67
N ASP A 427 45.97 41.88 70.35
CA ASP A 427 47.11 41.33 71.09
C ASP A 427 47.25 39.80 70.93
#